data_AF-A0AAP0BKN9-F1
#
_entry.id   AF-A0AAP0BKN9-F1
#
_cell.length_a   1.000
_cell.length_b   1.000
_cell.length_c   1.000
_cell.angle_alpha   90.00
_cell.angle_beta   90.00
_cell.angle_gamma   90.00
#
_symmetry.space_group_name_H-M   'P 1'
#
loop_
_entity.id
_entity.type
_entity.pdbx_description
1 polymer ?
#
loop_
_entity_poly.entity_id
_entity_poly.type
_entity_poly.pdbx_seq_one_letter_code
_entity_poly.pdbx_strand_id
1 'polypeptide(L)'
;MHESEVLVVGESYWRRIPGNLPAFFYCPYPLDLNGKLHWLAHSRNEDQSQVPPDTIVIFDEEKEVYSVISPPPLEKLYGLGGHLMDFNGKLGLWVADKNNTIVVWIMENVWINRPSSRHWR
;
A
#
# COMPACT_ATOMS: atom_id res chain seq x y z
N MET A 1 5.63 11.30 -12.86
CA MET A 1 6.38 10.08 -12.47
C MET A 1 6.97 10.38 -11.11
N HIS A 2 6.70 9.56 -10.09
CA HIS A 2 7.27 9.76 -8.77
C HIS A 2 8.56 8.96 -8.65
N GLU A 3 9.50 9.48 -7.86
CA GLU A 3 10.80 8.88 -7.65
C GLU A 3 10.93 8.41 -6.20
N SER A 4 11.78 7.41 -5.99
CA SER A 4 12.07 6.84 -4.68
C SER A 4 13.56 6.61 -4.56
N GLU A 5 14.12 6.93 -3.41
CA GLU A 5 15.55 6.87 -3.13
C GLU A 5 15.80 6.25 -1.77
N VAL A 6 16.94 5.58 -1.63
CA VAL A 6 17.42 5.00 -0.36
C VAL A 6 18.76 5.62 -0.01
N LEU A 7 18.89 6.09 1.24
CA LEU A 7 20.15 6.52 1.82
C LEU A 7 20.87 5.33 2.45
N VAL A 8 22.07 5.03 1.97
CA VAL A 8 22.94 4.04 2.62
C VAL A 8 23.81 4.78 3.65
N VAL A 9 23.37 4.77 4.92
CA VAL A 9 24.01 5.56 5.99
C VAL A 9 25.51 5.25 6.16
N GLY A 10 25.92 4.01 5.94
CA GLY A 10 27.34 3.61 6.02
C GLY A 10 28.22 4.07 4.85
N GLU A 11 27.61 4.40 3.70
CA GLU A 11 28.31 4.77 2.47
C GLU A 11 28.05 6.23 2.06
N SER A 12 27.19 6.93 2.80
CA SER A 12 26.89 8.37 2.63
C SER A 12 26.43 8.77 1.22
N TYR A 13 25.72 7.89 0.51
CA TYR A 13 25.11 8.21 -0.78
C TYR A 13 23.65 7.80 -0.83
N TRP A 14 22.91 8.56 -1.63
CA TRP A 14 21.56 8.22 -2.05
C TRP A 14 21.66 7.42 -3.34
N ARG A 15 20.87 6.34 -3.41
CA ARG A 15 20.66 5.63 -4.66
C ARG A 15 19.19 5.61 -5.02
N ARG A 16 18.93 5.78 -6.30
CA ARG A 16 17.60 5.70 -6.87
C ARG A 16 17.15 4.25 -6.93
N ILE A 17 15.90 4.01 -6.52
CA ILE A 17 15.24 2.73 -6.71
C ILE A 17 14.56 2.74 -8.09
N PRO A 18 14.95 1.85 -9.02
CA PRO A 18 14.34 1.77 -10.34
C PRO A 18 12.92 1.22 -10.23
N GLY A 19 11.94 1.95 -10.74
CA GLY A 19 10.54 1.52 -10.72
C GLY A 19 9.59 2.69 -10.81
N ASN A 20 8.35 2.39 -11.19
CA ASN A 20 7.28 3.38 -11.11
C ASN A 20 6.68 3.32 -9.72
N LEU A 21 7.12 4.23 -8.84
CA LEU A 21 6.40 4.45 -7.59
C LEU A 21 4.95 4.82 -7.96
N PRO A 22 3.95 4.04 -7.48
CA PRO A 22 2.56 4.34 -7.77
C PRO A 22 2.23 5.77 -7.34
N ALA A 23 1.49 6.49 -8.16
CA ALA A 23 1.27 7.93 -8.02
C ALA A 23 0.30 8.25 -6.88
N PHE A 24 0.70 7.99 -5.64
CA PHE A 24 -0.19 8.11 -4.49
C PHE A 24 0.47 8.84 -3.32
N PHE A 25 -0.35 9.65 -2.65
CA PHE A 25 0.08 10.58 -1.63
C PHE A 25 0.33 9.87 -0.29
N TYR A 26 1.43 10.27 0.34
CA TYR A 26 1.66 10.35 1.79
C TYR A 26 0.98 9.30 2.67
N CYS A 27 1.76 8.33 3.15
CA CYS A 27 1.39 7.52 4.30
C CYS A 27 2.37 7.77 5.45
N PRO A 28 1.91 8.23 6.61
CA PRO A 28 2.79 8.54 7.73
C PRO A 28 3.36 7.29 8.42
N TYR A 29 2.78 6.10 8.21
CA TYR A 29 3.10 4.90 8.99
C TYR A 29 3.20 3.65 8.09
N PRO A 30 4.33 3.44 7.39
CA PRO A 30 4.58 2.16 6.74
C PRO A 30 4.73 1.04 7.77
N LEU A 31 4.23 -0.14 7.43
CA LEU A 31 4.38 -1.37 8.20
C LEU A 31 5.39 -2.27 7.50
N ASP A 32 6.51 -2.55 8.17
CA ASP A 32 7.40 -3.65 7.81
C ASP A 32 6.74 -4.98 8.23
N LEU A 33 6.59 -5.89 7.27
CA LEU A 33 6.14 -7.25 7.54
C LEU A 33 6.77 -8.21 6.52
N ASN A 34 7.55 -9.17 7.02
CA ASN A 34 8.20 -10.21 6.20
C ASN A 34 9.11 -9.64 5.08
N GLY A 35 9.92 -8.61 5.38
CA GLY A 35 10.86 -8.00 4.43
C GLY A 35 10.19 -7.18 3.33
N LYS A 36 8.99 -6.68 3.65
CA LYS A 36 8.18 -5.85 2.76
C LYS A 36 7.62 -4.69 3.54
N LEU A 37 7.79 -3.48 3.00
CA LEU A 37 7.12 -2.28 3.51
C LEU A 37 5.73 -2.19 2.89
N HIS A 38 4.71 -2.02 3.72
CA HIS A 38 3.32 -1.88 3.34
C HIS A 38 2.79 -0.54 3.79
N TRP A 39 2.04 0.17 2.95
CA TRP A 39 1.37 1.40 3.36
C TRP A 39 0.08 1.64 2.60
N LEU A 40 -0.83 2.37 3.24
CA LEU A 40 -2.06 2.83 2.59
C LEU A 40 -1.77 4.05 1.74
N ALA A 41 -2.21 3.98 0.49
CA ALA A 41 -2.05 4.99 -0.52
C ALA A 41 -3.43 5.55 -0.89
N HIS A 42 -3.62 6.85 -0.65
CA HIS A 42 -4.86 7.55 -0.97
C HIS A 42 -4.70 8.35 -2.26
N SER A 43 -5.67 8.25 -3.17
CA SER A 43 -5.76 9.15 -4.33
C SER A 43 -6.33 10.49 -3.88
N ARG A 44 -5.60 11.58 -4.11
CA ARG A 44 -6.05 12.95 -3.76
C ARG A 44 -6.69 13.70 -4.93
N ASN A 45 -7.00 13.03 -6.04
CA ASN A 45 -7.56 13.74 -7.20
C ASN A 45 -9.05 14.01 -7.01
N GLU A 46 -9.43 15.27 -7.23
CA GLU A 46 -10.80 15.79 -7.30
C GLU A 46 -11.63 15.12 -8.42
N ASP A 47 -10.97 14.37 -9.31
CA ASP A 47 -11.58 13.52 -10.32
C ASP A 47 -11.51 12.05 -9.88
N GLN A 48 -12.58 11.60 -9.21
CA GLN A 48 -12.76 10.28 -8.60
C GLN A 48 -12.80 9.11 -9.61
N SER A 49 -12.45 9.33 -10.88
CA SER A 49 -12.80 8.43 -11.98
C SER A 49 -11.71 7.44 -12.42
N GLN A 50 -10.46 7.56 -11.95
CA GLN A 50 -9.33 6.81 -12.55
C GLN A 50 -8.49 5.98 -11.56
N VAL A 51 -8.70 6.09 -10.25
CA VAL A 51 -7.98 5.29 -9.25
C VAL A 51 -8.97 4.85 -8.17
N PRO A 52 -9.06 3.54 -7.84
CA PRO A 52 -9.89 3.10 -6.73
C PRO A 52 -9.46 3.82 -5.45
N PRO A 53 -10.40 4.32 -4.63
CA PRO A 53 -10.07 4.83 -3.31
C PRO A 53 -9.32 3.73 -2.54
N ASP A 54 -8.21 4.16 -1.94
CA ASP A 54 -7.32 3.47 -1.03
C ASP A 54 -6.73 2.17 -1.60
N THR A 55 -5.44 2.19 -1.95
CA THR A 55 -4.67 0.99 -2.32
C THR A 55 -3.65 0.70 -1.24
N ILE A 56 -3.27 -0.57 -1.08
CA ILE A 56 -2.09 -0.89 -0.26
C ILE A 56 -0.92 -1.05 -1.21
N VAL A 57 0.07 -0.21 -1.05
CA VAL A 57 1.34 -0.32 -1.77
C VAL A 57 2.26 -1.21 -0.97
N ILE A 58 2.99 -2.05 -1.69
CA ILE A 58 3.96 -3.00 -1.15
C ILE A 58 5.29 -2.70 -1.82
N PHE A 59 6.35 -2.53 -1.03
CA PHE A 59 7.72 -2.48 -1.50
C PHE A 59 8.46 -3.72 -1.01
N ASP A 60 8.93 -4.53 -1.95
CA ASP A 60 9.80 -5.68 -1.66
C ASP A 60 11.23 -5.17 -1.44
N GLU A 61 11.74 -5.26 -0.22
CA GLU A 61 13.05 -4.67 0.12
C GLU A 61 14.22 -5.45 -0.50
N GLU A 62 14.07 -6.76 -0.68
CA GLU A 62 15.09 -7.62 -1.28
C GLU A 62 15.20 -7.36 -2.80
N LYS A 63 14.05 -7.24 -3.47
CA LYS A 63 13.99 -7.08 -4.93
C LYS A 63 13.91 -5.63 -5.40
N GLU A 64 13.61 -4.73 -4.47
CA GLU A 64 13.39 -3.31 -4.71
C GLU A 64 12.30 -3.02 -5.75
N VAL A 65 11.21 -3.79 -5.69
CA VAL A 65 10.08 -3.67 -6.61
C VAL A 65 8.80 -3.29 -5.88
N TYR A 66 8.01 -2.46 -6.54
CA TYR A 66 6.69 -2.06 -6.08
C TYR A 66 5.61 -3.01 -6.60
N SER A 67 4.65 -3.33 -5.75
CA SER A 67 3.37 -3.91 -6.14
C SER A 67 2.23 -3.23 -5.40
N VAL A 68 1.00 -3.47 -5.85
CA VAL A 68 -0.20 -2.90 -5.24
C VAL A 68 -1.25 -3.98 -5.09
N ILE A 69 -2.01 -3.89 -4.01
CA ILE A 69 -3.21 -4.69 -3.80
C ILE A 69 -4.39 -3.75 -3.52
N SER A 70 -5.57 -4.17 -3.96
CA SER A 70 -6.80 -3.52 -3.54
C SER A 70 -7.14 -4.02 -2.14
N PRO A 71 -7.40 -3.12 -1.18
CA PRO A 71 -7.99 -3.53 0.07
C PRO A 71 -9.41 -4.04 -0.18
N PRO A 72 -10.01 -4.69 0.83
CA PRO A 72 -11.39 -5.15 0.72
C PRO A 72 -12.37 -3.98 0.50
N PRO A 73 -13.59 -4.24 -0.02
CA PRO A 73 -14.54 -3.20 -0.38
C PRO A 73 -14.77 -2.20 0.76
N LEU A 74 -14.34 -0.96 0.52
CA LEU A 74 -14.31 0.12 1.50
C LEU A 74 -15.66 0.85 1.60
N GLU A 75 -16.71 0.36 0.90
CA GLU A 75 -18.06 0.95 0.89
C GLU A 75 -18.69 1.09 2.29
N LYS A 76 -18.12 0.43 3.31
CA LYS A 76 -18.53 0.53 4.72
C LYS A 76 -17.69 1.49 5.56
N LEU A 77 -16.62 2.06 5.01
CA LEU A 77 -15.65 2.86 5.73
C LEU A 77 -15.97 4.33 5.53
N TYR A 78 -16.19 5.02 6.65
CA TYR A 78 -16.16 6.48 6.64
C TYR A 78 -14.72 6.91 6.40
N GLY A 79 -14.49 8.13 5.88
CA GLY A 79 -13.18 8.74 5.61
C GLY A 79 -12.24 8.93 6.82
N LEU A 80 -12.34 8.07 7.82
CA LEU A 80 -11.41 7.86 8.91
C LEU A 80 -10.34 6.89 8.40
N GLY A 81 -9.15 7.42 8.16
CA GLY A 81 -8.02 6.67 7.62
C GLY A 81 -7.81 5.34 8.34
N GLY A 82 -7.65 4.28 7.55
CA GLY A 82 -7.27 2.97 8.06
C GLY A 82 -5.81 2.96 8.55
N HIS A 83 -5.47 1.93 9.32
CA HIS A 83 -4.09 1.68 9.75
C HIS A 83 -3.72 0.24 9.42
N LEU A 84 -2.52 0.04 8.87
CA LEU A 84 -1.97 -1.31 8.68
C LEU A 84 -1.31 -1.80 9.96
N MET A 85 -1.54 -3.05 10.31
CA MET A 85 -0.96 -3.66 11.50
C MET A 85 -0.45 -5.07 11.21
N ASP A 86 0.55 -5.50 11.96
CA ASP A 86 0.88 -6.92 12.06
C ASP A 86 -0.18 -7.62 12.93
N PHE A 87 -0.86 -8.61 12.35
CA PHE A 87 -1.77 -9.51 13.03
C PHE A 87 -1.23 -10.94 12.96
N ASN A 88 -0.40 -11.31 13.94
CA ASN A 88 0.20 -12.65 14.05
C ASN A 88 0.95 -13.09 12.78
N GLY A 89 1.80 -12.21 12.24
CA GLY A 89 2.58 -12.44 11.02
C GLY A 89 1.79 -12.23 9.73
N LYS A 90 0.53 -11.76 9.82
CA LYS A 90 -0.34 -11.45 8.68
C LYS A 90 -0.60 -9.96 8.60
N LEU A 91 -0.83 -9.47 7.39
CA LEU A 91 -1.18 -8.08 7.17
C LEU A 91 -2.63 -7.82 7.60
N GLY A 92 -2.80 -6.99 8.61
CA GLY A 92 -4.09 -6.51 9.11
C GLY A 92 -4.37 -5.09 8.63
N LEU A 93 -5.63 -4.78 8.34
CA LEU A 93 -6.13 -3.42 8.15
C LEU A 93 -7.19 -3.13 9.19
N TRP A 94 -6.89 -2.19 10.06
CA TRP A 94 -7.78 -1.67 11.08
C TRP A 94 -8.51 -0.43 10.58
N VAL A 95 -9.84 -0.40 10.69
CA VAL A 95 -10.66 0.76 10.35
C VAL A 95 -11.84 0.91 11.29
N ALA A 96 -12.25 2.15 11.56
CA ALA A 96 -13.51 2.46 12.24
C ALA A 96 -14.65 2.53 11.21
N ASP A 97 -15.73 1.79 11.45
CA ASP A 97 -16.95 1.87 10.64
C ASP A 97 -17.85 3.05 11.07
N LYS A 98 -18.91 3.29 10.29
CA LYS A 98 -19.90 4.34 10.56
C LYS A 98 -20.67 4.19 11.88
N ASN A 99 -20.59 3.02 12.53
CA ASN A 99 -21.27 2.72 13.79
C ASN A 99 -20.29 2.76 14.98
N ASN A 100 -19.11 3.37 14.83
CA ASN A 100 -18.03 3.38 15.82
C ASN A 100 -17.55 1.97 16.20
N THR A 101 -17.72 0.99 15.31
CA THR A 101 -17.18 -0.35 15.49
C THR A 101 -15.81 -0.44 14.83
N ILE A 102 -14.89 -1.11 15.51
CA ILE A 102 -13.59 -1.45 14.95
C ILE A 102 -13.75 -2.70 14.09
N VAL A 103 -13.39 -2.58 12.81
CA VAL A 103 -13.32 -3.70 11.88
C VAL A 103 -11.85 -3.94 11.55
N VAL A 104 -11.42 -5.20 11.72
CA VAL A 104 -10.08 -5.65 11.35
C VAL A 104 -10.22 -6.63 10.20
N TRP A 105 -9.59 -6.30 9.07
CA TRP A 105 -9.47 -7.20 7.94
C TRP A 105 -8.11 -7.88 8.00
N ILE A 106 -8.10 -9.20 7.99
CA ILE A 106 -6.88 -9.99 7.90
C ILE A 106 -6.72 -10.39 6.45
N MET A 107 -5.65 -9.93 5.82
CA MET A 107 -5.38 -10.26 4.43
C MET A 107 -4.60 -11.57 4.39
N GLU A 108 -5.29 -12.65 4.03
CA GLU A 108 -4.67 -13.94 3.78
C GLU A 108 -4.16 -14.02 2.34
N ASN A 109 -2.99 -14.64 2.12
CA ASN A 109 -2.44 -14.89 0.79
C ASN A 109 -2.17 -13.64 -0.07
N VAL A 110 -1.81 -12.52 0.55
CA VAL A 110 -1.47 -11.24 -0.11
C VAL A 110 -0.30 -11.35 -1.11
N TRP A 111 0.40 -12.47 -1.07
CA TRP A 111 1.48 -12.87 -1.99
C TRP A 111 1.04 -13.11 -3.44
N ILE A 112 -0.27 -13.10 -3.75
CA ILE A 112 -0.72 -13.32 -5.12
C ILE A 112 -0.62 -12.01 -5.91
N ASN A 113 0.57 -11.77 -6.45
CA ASN A 113 0.74 -11.03 -7.70
C ASN A 113 -0.36 -11.47 -8.67
N ARG A 114 -1.35 -10.61 -8.95
CA ARG A 114 -2.00 -10.69 -10.25
C ARG A 114 -1.04 -10.02 -11.21
N PRO A 115 -0.36 -10.76 -12.11
CA PRO A 115 0.26 -10.10 -13.25
C PRO A 115 -0.86 -9.33 -13.94
N SER A 116 -0.65 -8.04 -14.19
CA SER A 116 -1.57 -7.23 -14.97
C SER A 116 -1.79 -7.95 -16.30
N SER A 117 -2.90 -8.66 -16.44
CA SER A 117 -3.31 -9.21 -17.71
C SER A 117 -3.71 -8.04 -18.59
N ARG A 118 -2.75 -7.51 -19.33
CA ARG A 118 -3.00 -6.67 -20.50
C ARG A 118 -3.77 -7.54 -21.50
N HIS A 119 -5.09 -7.40 -21.52
CA HIS A 119 -5.87 -7.75 -22.70
C HIS A 119 -5.85 -6.55 -23.64
N TRP A 120 -4.90 -6.58 -24.58
CA TRP A 120 -5.07 -5.86 -25.84
C TRP A 120 -5.87 -6.78 -26.77
N ARG A 121 -7.06 -6.33 -27.17
CA ARG A 121 -7.67 -6.71 -28.43
C ARG A 121 -7.46 -5.58 -29.41
#